data_AF-A0A0N9HKD2-F1
#
_entry.id   AF-A0A0N9HKD2-F1
#
_cell.length_a   1.000
_cell.length_b   1.000
_cell.length_c   1.000
_cell.angle_alpha   90.00
_cell.angle_beta   90.00
_cell.angle_gamma   90.00
#
_symmetry.space_group_name_H-M   'P 1'
#
loop_
_entity.id
_entity.type
_entity.pdbx_description
1 polymer ?
#
loop_
_entity_poly.entity_id
_entity_poly.type
_entity_poly.pdbx_seq_one_letter_code
_entity_poly.pdbx_strand_id
1 'polypeptide(L)'
;MPRFPSSHARTRTQPSSSPILSHSALVQPRKRLCSPLHYYNHPKPSPVPMDALIRAELVATERAFLEALEGKLSLSFADHWEGVIERAGKALDANMLTSETICLYPTVAQRISIVATRLSDLECAVATTAEHSVEEVQAVLAKGLVALAEPVTTVRRPPPASPSSAANDHLAPYRRWFLDHFAHPYLTSADK
;
A
#
# COMPACT_ATOMS: atom_id res chain seq x y z
N MET A 1 45.06 13.81 -23.53
CA MET A 1 43.62 13.90 -23.85
C MET A 1 43.15 12.55 -24.40
N PRO A 2 42.32 11.79 -23.67
CA PRO A 2 41.58 10.67 -24.22
C PRO A 2 40.14 11.10 -24.58
N ARG A 3 39.68 10.70 -25.76
CA ARG A 3 38.33 10.96 -26.29
C ARG A 3 37.39 9.83 -25.85
N PHE A 4 36.26 10.17 -25.24
CA PHE A 4 35.17 9.23 -24.98
C PHE A 4 34.36 9.00 -26.26
N PRO A 5 34.00 7.75 -26.63
CA PRO A 5 33.00 7.51 -27.65
C PRO A 5 31.58 7.64 -27.07
N SER A 6 30.72 8.28 -27.85
CA SER A 6 29.29 8.48 -27.60
C SER A 6 28.51 7.17 -27.78
N SER A 7 27.95 6.64 -26.69
CA SER A 7 27.01 5.51 -26.77
C SER A 7 25.60 6.01 -27.13
N HIS A 8 25.23 5.82 -28.39
CA HIS A 8 23.84 5.83 -28.85
C HIS A 8 23.26 4.41 -28.74
N ALA A 9 22.63 4.09 -27.61
CA ALA A 9 21.80 2.89 -27.49
C ALA A 9 20.35 3.21 -27.82
N ARG A 10 20.02 3.22 -29.13
CA ARG A 10 18.65 3.12 -29.64
C ARG A 10 18.37 1.65 -29.91
N THR A 11 17.68 0.96 -28.99
CA THR A 11 17.05 -0.34 -29.28
C THR A 11 15.54 -0.20 -29.24
N ARG A 12 15.05 0.01 -30.45
CA ARG A 12 13.66 0.01 -30.92
C ARG A 12 13.08 -1.39 -30.75
N THR A 13 12.17 -1.60 -29.80
CA THR A 13 11.36 -2.82 -29.74
C THR A 13 10.18 -2.69 -30.69
N GLN A 14 10.11 -3.60 -31.67
CA GLN A 14 8.94 -3.75 -32.54
C GLN A 14 7.86 -4.58 -31.82
N PRO A 15 6.56 -4.27 -31.99
CA PRO A 15 5.49 -5.21 -31.67
C PRO A 15 5.38 -6.30 -32.75
N SER A 16 5.25 -7.55 -32.33
CA SER A 16 5.06 -8.71 -33.18
C SER A 16 3.67 -8.71 -33.82
N SER A 17 3.65 -8.81 -35.14
CA SER A 17 2.47 -9.12 -35.94
C SER A 17 2.14 -10.61 -35.83
N SER A 18 0.90 -10.94 -35.46
CA SER A 18 0.28 -12.23 -35.76
C SER A 18 -1.10 -11.99 -36.36
N PRO A 19 -1.29 -12.30 -37.65
CA PRO A 19 -2.46 -13.08 -37.99
C PRO A 19 -2.11 -14.14 -39.05
N ILE A 20 -2.71 -15.33 -38.94
CA ILE A 20 -3.28 -16.14 -40.02
C ILE A 20 -3.85 -17.38 -39.32
N LEU A 21 -5.18 -17.44 -39.20
CA LEU A 21 -5.90 -18.68 -39.06
C LEU A 21 -7.01 -18.66 -40.10
N SER A 22 -6.71 -19.32 -41.22
CA SER A 22 -7.63 -19.58 -42.31
C SER A 22 -8.37 -20.91 -42.07
N HIS A 23 -9.59 -20.95 -42.62
CA HIS A 23 -10.40 -22.13 -42.96
C HIS A 23 -11.29 -22.75 -41.85
N SER A 24 -12.59 -22.49 -41.93
CA SER A 24 -13.53 -23.57 -42.29
C SER A 24 -14.90 -23.05 -42.68
N ALA A 25 -15.30 -23.44 -43.88
CA ALA A 25 -16.62 -23.28 -44.43
C ALA A 25 -17.62 -24.16 -43.67
N LEU A 26 -18.68 -23.55 -43.14
CA LEU A 26 -19.95 -24.24 -42.93
C LEU A 26 -21.09 -23.36 -43.43
N VAL A 27 -21.82 -23.93 -44.37
CA VAL A 27 -23.05 -23.45 -45.01
C VAL A 27 -24.03 -22.98 -43.95
N GLN A 28 -24.43 -21.70 -43.99
CA GLN A 28 -25.54 -21.22 -43.16
C GLN A 28 -26.89 -21.46 -43.84
N PRO A 29 -27.86 -22.08 -43.15
CA PRO A 29 -29.16 -22.43 -43.71
C PRO A 29 -30.08 -21.21 -43.82
N ARG A 30 -30.86 -21.25 -44.90
CA ARG A 30 -32.02 -20.44 -45.29
C ARG A 30 -32.72 -19.68 -44.15
N LYS A 31 -32.80 -18.36 -44.36
CA LYS A 31 -33.92 -17.44 -44.05
C LYS A 31 -34.95 -18.01 -43.07
N ARG A 32 -34.73 -17.82 -41.77
CA ARG A 32 -35.84 -17.76 -40.82
C ARG A 32 -36.27 -16.31 -40.71
N LEU A 33 -37.54 -16.07 -41.01
CA LEU A 33 -38.25 -14.83 -40.74
C LEU A 33 -37.96 -14.41 -39.30
N CYS A 34 -37.21 -13.33 -39.12
CA CYS A 34 -37.20 -12.58 -37.88
C CYS A 34 -38.63 -12.09 -37.68
N SER A 35 -39.41 -12.80 -36.87
CA SER A 35 -40.56 -12.22 -36.20
C SER A 35 -40.02 -11.04 -35.37
N PRO A 36 -40.48 -9.80 -35.58
CA PRO A 36 -40.20 -8.75 -34.63
C PRO A 36 -40.95 -9.13 -33.36
N LEU A 37 -40.24 -9.74 -32.41
CA LEU A 37 -40.65 -9.71 -31.02
C LEU A 37 -40.79 -8.23 -30.68
N HIS A 38 -42.03 -7.75 -30.72
CA HIS A 38 -42.46 -6.58 -29.99
C HIS A 38 -42.15 -6.87 -28.52
N TYR A 39 -40.90 -6.59 -28.12
CA TYR A 39 -40.64 -6.17 -26.76
C TYR A 39 -41.49 -4.93 -26.59
N TYR A 40 -42.66 -5.13 -25.99
CA TYR A 40 -43.35 -4.06 -25.32
C TYR A 40 -42.29 -3.39 -24.47
N ASN A 41 -41.89 -2.18 -24.89
CA ASN A 41 -41.32 -1.19 -24.01
C ASN A 41 -42.41 -0.94 -22.96
N HIS A 42 -42.52 -1.86 -22.00
CA HIS A 42 -43.22 -1.58 -20.78
C HIS A 42 -42.49 -0.36 -20.22
N PRO A 43 -43.20 0.77 -20.00
CA PRO A 43 -42.61 1.86 -19.25
C PRO A 43 -42.06 1.22 -17.98
N LYS A 44 -40.74 1.35 -17.75
CA LYS A 44 -40.08 0.88 -16.53
C LYS A 44 -41.02 1.25 -15.39
N PRO A 45 -41.56 0.29 -14.62
CA PRO A 45 -42.38 0.64 -13.47
C PRO A 45 -41.55 1.62 -12.67
N SER A 46 -42.13 2.79 -12.39
CA SER A 46 -41.53 3.80 -11.51
C SER A 46 -40.86 3.06 -10.36
N PRO A 47 -39.57 3.30 -10.08
CA PRO A 47 -38.89 2.60 -9.01
C PRO A 47 -39.76 2.72 -7.77
N VAL A 48 -40.07 1.58 -7.15
CA VAL A 48 -40.76 1.56 -5.86
C VAL A 48 -39.97 2.52 -4.97
N PRO A 49 -40.61 3.48 -4.28
CA PRO A 49 -39.89 4.53 -3.57
C PRO A 49 -38.80 3.99 -2.64
N MET A 50 -39.01 2.80 -2.05
CA MET A 50 -37.97 2.11 -1.27
C MET A 50 -36.79 1.58 -2.08
N ASP A 51 -36.99 1.07 -3.29
CA ASP A 51 -35.89 0.59 -4.14
C ASP A 51 -34.92 1.74 -4.47
N ALA A 52 -35.45 2.90 -4.84
CA ALA A 52 -34.65 4.08 -5.12
C ALA A 52 -33.90 4.58 -3.88
N LEU A 53 -34.56 4.57 -2.71
CA LEU A 53 -33.95 4.95 -1.44
C LEU A 53 -32.79 4.01 -1.06
N ILE A 54 -33.02 2.69 -1.03
CA ILE A 54 -31.99 1.70 -0.68
C ILE A 54 -30.83 1.75 -1.68
N ARG A 55 -31.12 1.87 -2.97
CA ARG A 55 -30.06 2.02 -3.98
C ARG A 55 -29.22 3.27 -3.74
N ALA A 56 -29.86 4.41 -3.48
CA ALA A 56 -29.15 5.65 -3.19
C ALA A 56 -28.32 5.55 -1.92
N GLU A 57 -28.86 4.95 -0.85
CA GLU A 57 -28.14 4.70 0.40
C GLU A 57 -26.92 3.81 0.17
N LEU A 58 -27.05 2.68 -0.53
CA LEU A 58 -25.94 1.77 -0.80
C LEU A 58 -24.79 2.48 -1.55
N VAL A 59 -25.10 3.21 -2.61
CA VAL A 59 -24.08 3.95 -3.38
C VAL A 59 -23.49 5.09 -2.55
N ALA A 60 -24.30 5.78 -1.74
CA ALA A 60 -23.81 6.83 -0.84
C ALA A 60 -22.87 6.26 0.22
N THR A 61 -23.19 5.10 0.80
CA THR A 61 -22.33 4.42 1.78
C THR A 61 -21.02 3.94 1.16
N GLU A 62 -21.04 3.40 -0.06
CA GLU A 62 -19.82 3.02 -0.77
C GLU A 62 -18.91 4.25 -0.97
N ARG A 63 -19.47 5.37 -1.40
CA ARG A 63 -18.72 6.62 -1.55
C ARG A 63 -18.18 7.13 -0.22
N ALA A 64 -19.02 7.18 0.82
CA ALA A 64 -18.63 7.64 2.15
C ALA A 64 -17.53 6.76 2.75
N PHE A 65 -17.56 5.45 2.48
CA PHE A 65 -16.49 4.54 2.87
C PHE A 65 -15.17 4.92 2.19
N LEU A 66 -15.18 5.10 0.87
CA LEU A 66 -13.98 5.49 0.11
C LEU A 66 -13.42 6.84 0.55
N GLU A 67 -14.28 7.82 0.79
CA GLU A 67 -13.86 9.13 1.34
C GLU A 67 -13.26 8.98 2.75
N ALA A 68 -13.82 8.10 3.57
CA ALA A 68 -13.29 7.82 4.90
C ALA A 68 -11.93 7.10 4.87
N LEU A 69 -11.59 6.40 3.79
CA LEU A 69 -10.26 5.80 3.60
C LEU A 69 -9.17 6.84 3.35
N GLU A 70 -9.51 7.99 2.77
CA GLU A 70 -8.55 9.10 2.61
C GLU A 70 -8.29 9.83 3.95
N GLY A 71 -9.20 9.66 4.90
CA GLY A 71 -9.14 10.26 6.23
C GLY A 71 -9.09 9.22 7.34
N LYS A 72 -9.75 9.55 8.46
CA LYS A 72 -9.88 8.64 9.60
C LYS A 72 -11.29 8.06 9.59
N LEU A 73 -11.39 6.74 9.47
CA LEU A 73 -12.68 6.05 9.61
C LEU A 73 -13.24 6.32 11.00
N SER A 74 -14.50 6.77 11.05
CA SER A 74 -15.22 7.05 12.29
C SER A 74 -16.09 5.85 12.66
N LEU A 75 -16.23 5.57 13.97
CA LEU A 75 -17.17 4.56 14.46
C LEU A 75 -18.60 4.79 13.95
N SER A 76 -18.97 6.07 13.74
CA SER A 76 -20.25 6.44 13.14
C SER A 76 -20.49 5.89 11.73
N PHE A 77 -19.43 5.59 10.97
CA PHE A 77 -19.61 4.93 9.66
C PHE A 77 -20.09 3.48 9.84
N ALA A 78 -19.50 2.73 10.79
CA ALA A 78 -19.86 1.34 11.02
C ALA A 78 -21.33 1.21 11.45
N ASP A 79 -21.77 2.04 12.39
CA ASP A 79 -23.17 2.07 12.85
C ASP A 79 -24.14 2.42 11.70
N HIS A 80 -23.75 3.39 10.87
CA HIS A 80 -24.55 3.78 9.71
C HIS A 80 -24.64 2.65 8.68
N TRP A 81 -23.53 1.99 8.39
CA TRP A 81 -23.44 0.88 7.45
C TRP A 81 -24.29 -0.32 7.91
N GLU A 82 -24.22 -0.68 9.19
CA GLU A 82 -25.06 -1.73 9.78
C GLU A 82 -26.55 -1.40 9.62
N GLY A 83 -26.95 -0.16 9.90
CA GLY A 83 -28.33 0.29 9.72
C GLY A 83 -28.80 0.25 8.25
N VAL A 84 -27.93 0.55 7.30
CA VAL A 84 -28.24 0.45 5.85
C VAL A 84 -28.43 -1.01 5.44
N ILE A 85 -27.54 -1.91 5.89
CA ILE A 85 -27.67 -3.35 5.64
C ILE A 85 -28.98 -3.89 6.21
N GLU A 86 -29.31 -3.55 7.45
CA GLU A 86 -30.53 -4.05 8.10
C GLU A 86 -31.79 -3.57 7.35
N ARG A 87 -31.83 -2.30 6.93
CA ARG A 87 -32.92 -1.77 6.12
C ARG A 87 -33.00 -2.43 4.75
N ALA A 88 -31.87 -2.65 4.08
CA ALA A 88 -31.82 -3.32 2.79
C ALA A 88 -32.31 -4.78 2.91
N GLY A 89 -31.93 -5.50 3.97
CA GLY A 89 -32.41 -6.85 4.27
C GLY A 89 -33.92 -6.90 4.47
N LYS A 90 -34.48 -6.01 5.30
CA LYS A 90 -35.94 -5.90 5.49
C LYS A 90 -36.68 -5.60 4.19
N ALA A 91 -36.13 -4.71 3.35
CA ALA A 91 -36.72 -4.38 2.05
C ALA A 91 -36.64 -5.55 1.05
N LEU A 92 -35.57 -6.36 1.12
CA LEU A 92 -35.41 -7.57 0.34
C LEU A 92 -36.47 -8.62 0.74
N ASP A 93 -36.61 -8.90 2.03
CA ASP A 93 -37.58 -9.87 2.56
C ASP A 93 -39.02 -9.48 2.23
N ALA A 94 -39.31 -8.18 2.21
CA ALA A 94 -40.60 -7.63 1.80
C ALA A 94 -40.82 -7.58 0.27
N ASN A 95 -39.87 -8.08 -0.54
CA ASN A 95 -39.89 -8.02 -2.01
C ASN A 95 -40.07 -6.61 -2.58
N MET A 96 -39.53 -5.59 -1.88
CA MET A 96 -39.65 -4.18 -2.28
C MET A 96 -38.50 -3.72 -3.19
N LEU A 97 -37.50 -4.58 -3.44
CA LEU A 97 -36.31 -4.28 -4.21
C LEU A 97 -36.41 -4.84 -5.63
N THR A 98 -35.89 -4.08 -6.59
CA THR A 98 -35.74 -4.53 -7.97
C THR A 98 -34.55 -5.48 -8.10
N SER A 99 -34.57 -6.38 -9.08
CA SER A 99 -33.47 -7.32 -9.34
C SER A 99 -32.11 -6.63 -9.47
N GLU A 100 -32.07 -5.41 -10.02
CA GLU A 100 -30.83 -4.66 -10.18
C GLU A 100 -30.27 -4.21 -8.82
N THR A 101 -31.12 -3.73 -7.90
CA THR A 101 -30.70 -3.36 -6.54
C THR A 101 -30.32 -4.59 -5.70
N ILE A 102 -31.01 -5.72 -5.91
CA ILE A 102 -30.65 -7.00 -5.29
C ILE A 102 -29.25 -7.46 -5.71
N CYS A 103 -28.86 -7.25 -6.98
CA CYS A 103 -27.50 -7.55 -7.44
C CYS A 103 -26.45 -6.53 -6.95
N LEU A 104 -26.86 -5.27 -6.77
CA LEU A 104 -25.98 -4.20 -6.28
C LEU A 104 -25.58 -4.43 -4.82
N TYR A 105 -26.54 -4.80 -3.97
CA TYR A 105 -26.34 -5.00 -2.53
C TYR A 105 -25.12 -5.89 -2.16
N PRO A 106 -25.01 -7.14 -2.63
CA PRO A 106 -23.88 -8.00 -2.28
C PRO A 106 -22.58 -7.48 -2.90
N THR A 107 -22.64 -6.82 -4.06
CA THR A 107 -21.47 -6.24 -4.73
C THR A 107 -20.83 -5.15 -3.88
N VAL A 108 -21.64 -4.21 -3.36
CA VAL A 108 -21.17 -3.13 -2.49
C VAL A 108 -20.64 -3.70 -1.18
N ALA A 109 -21.40 -4.60 -0.54
CA ALA A 109 -20.99 -5.22 0.71
C ALA A 109 -19.66 -5.99 0.58
N GLN A 110 -19.48 -6.73 -0.52
CA GLN A 110 -18.25 -7.46 -0.80
C GLN A 110 -17.06 -6.53 -0.98
N ARG A 111 -17.22 -5.42 -1.72
CA ARG A 111 -16.13 -4.44 -1.91
C ARG A 111 -15.68 -3.83 -0.59
N ILE A 112 -16.63 -3.37 0.23
CA ILE A 112 -16.32 -2.81 1.55
C ILE A 112 -15.64 -3.85 2.43
N SER A 113 -16.14 -5.10 2.44
CA SER A 113 -15.55 -6.20 3.20
C SER A 113 -14.11 -6.53 2.78
N ILE A 114 -13.84 -6.59 1.46
CA ILE A 114 -12.49 -6.85 0.95
C ILE A 114 -11.53 -5.75 1.39
N VAL A 115 -11.93 -4.48 1.29
CA VAL A 115 -11.04 -3.38 1.67
C VAL A 115 -10.83 -3.35 3.18
N ALA A 116 -11.90 -3.51 3.98
CA ALA A 116 -11.81 -3.51 5.44
C ALA A 116 -10.92 -4.66 5.96
N THR A 117 -11.06 -5.86 5.40
CA THR A 117 -10.22 -7.01 5.78
C THR A 117 -8.75 -6.75 5.46
N ARG A 118 -8.45 -6.21 4.27
CA ARG A 118 -7.08 -5.86 3.89
C ARG A 118 -6.47 -4.78 4.75
N LEU A 119 -7.24 -3.78 5.15
CA LEU A 119 -6.76 -2.75 6.07
C LEU A 119 -6.45 -3.33 7.44
N SER A 120 -7.33 -4.19 7.97
CA SER A 120 -7.08 -4.89 9.23
C SER A 120 -5.83 -5.77 9.17
N ASP A 121 -5.60 -6.49 8.06
CA ASP A 121 -4.39 -7.30 7.85
C ASP A 121 -3.13 -6.42 7.89
N LEU A 122 -3.16 -5.26 7.21
CA LEU A 122 -2.05 -4.31 7.18
C LEU A 122 -1.78 -3.69 8.54
N GLU A 123 -2.82 -3.30 9.28
CA GLU A 123 -2.68 -2.77 10.64
C GLU A 123 -2.02 -3.79 11.56
N CYS A 124 -2.42 -5.05 11.49
CA CYS A 124 -1.81 -6.15 12.23
C CYS A 124 -0.34 -6.37 11.84
N ALA A 125 -0.04 -6.37 10.54
CA ALA A 125 1.33 -6.49 10.04
C ALA A 125 2.24 -5.33 10.48
N VAL A 126 1.70 -4.11 10.52
CA VAL A 126 2.43 -2.93 10.99
C VAL A 126 2.69 -3.00 12.50
N ALA A 127 1.68 -3.37 13.29
CA ALA A 127 1.82 -3.52 14.74
C ALA A 127 2.88 -4.57 15.10
N THR A 128 2.79 -5.76 14.49
CA THR A 128 3.76 -6.84 14.70
C THR A 128 5.17 -6.46 14.27
N THR A 129 5.34 -5.78 13.13
CA THR A 129 6.65 -5.31 12.67
C THR A 129 7.22 -4.25 13.62
N ALA A 130 6.39 -3.34 14.13
CA ALA A 130 6.81 -2.32 15.08
C ALA A 130 7.27 -2.96 16.39
N GLU A 131 6.51 -3.92 16.94
CA GLU A 131 6.89 -4.69 18.13
C GLU A 131 8.22 -5.41 17.94
N HIS A 132 8.39 -6.14 16.84
CA HIS A 132 9.65 -6.83 16.53
C HIS A 132 10.84 -5.88 16.42
N SER A 133 10.64 -4.72 15.78
CA SER A 133 11.71 -3.71 15.66
C SER A 133 12.12 -3.14 17.02
N VAL A 134 11.17 -2.96 17.95
CA VAL A 134 11.44 -2.51 19.31
C VAL A 134 12.23 -3.58 20.07
N GLU A 135 11.84 -4.84 19.95
CA GLU A 135 12.56 -5.97 20.57
C GLU A 135 13.99 -6.10 20.04
N GLU A 136 14.20 -5.99 18.73
CA GLU A 136 15.52 -6.01 18.12
C GLU A 136 16.41 -4.88 18.64
N VAL A 137 15.89 -3.65 18.69
CA VAL A 137 16.63 -2.49 19.21
C VAL A 137 16.99 -2.69 20.68
N GLN A 138 16.05 -3.19 21.50
CA GLN A 138 16.33 -3.49 22.91
C GLN A 138 17.40 -4.57 23.06
N ALA A 139 17.35 -5.63 22.24
CA ALA A 139 18.33 -6.70 22.26
C ALA A 139 19.72 -6.21 21.85
N VAL A 140 19.81 -5.32 20.85
CA VAL A 140 21.08 -4.70 20.43
C VAL A 140 21.63 -3.79 21.53
N LEU A 141 20.80 -2.96 22.15
CA LEU A 141 21.21 -2.08 23.26
C LEU A 141 21.69 -2.89 24.46
N ALA A 142 20.99 -3.98 24.81
CA ALA A 142 21.40 -4.88 25.88
C ALA A 142 22.77 -5.52 25.60
N LYS A 143 23.00 -5.99 24.36
CA LYS A 143 24.32 -6.54 23.95
C LYS A 143 25.43 -5.48 23.95
N GLY A 144 25.13 -4.26 23.53
CA GLY A 144 26.08 -3.13 23.56
C GLY A 144 26.47 -2.71 24.98
N LEU A 145 25.54 -2.77 25.93
CA LEU A 145 25.81 -2.55 27.36
C LEU A 145 26.70 -3.64 27.96
N VAL A 146 26.53 -4.91 27.54
CA VAL A 146 27.41 -6.01 27.96
C VAL A 146 28.82 -5.85 27.38
N ALA A 147 28.97 -5.37 26.14
CA ALA A 147 30.28 -5.10 25.54
C ALA A 147 31.04 -3.94 26.22
N LEU A 148 30.34 -3.01 26.87
CA LEU A 148 30.92 -1.94 27.70
C LEU A 148 31.20 -2.37 29.15
N ALA A 149 30.70 -3.54 29.56
CA ALA A 149 30.85 -4.09 30.91
C ALA A 149 31.90 -5.21 31.01
N GLU A 150 32.63 -5.50 29.91
CA GLU A 150 33.88 -6.26 30.00
C GLU A 150 34.83 -5.51 30.93
N PRO A 151 35.31 -6.11 32.03
CA PRO A 151 36.33 -5.48 32.84
C PRO A 151 37.54 -5.31 31.93
N VAL A 152 37.95 -4.06 31.72
CA VAL A 152 39.27 -3.74 31.16
C VAL A 152 40.28 -4.50 32.01
N THR A 153 40.68 -5.68 31.56
CA THR A 153 41.81 -6.39 32.08
C THR A 153 42.95 -5.40 31.89
N THR A 154 43.48 -4.91 33.00
CA THR A 154 44.62 -3.99 33.03
C THR A 154 45.78 -4.70 32.34
N VAL A 155 45.88 -4.53 31.03
CA VAL A 155 47.03 -4.92 30.23
C VAL A 155 48.17 -4.08 30.76
N ARG A 156 49.10 -4.76 31.44
CA ARG A 156 50.35 -4.23 31.95
C ARG A 156 51.03 -3.42 30.85
N ARG A 157 51.06 -2.10 31.04
CA ARG A 157 51.67 -1.11 30.14
C ARG A 157 53.11 -1.51 29.80
N PRO A 158 53.45 -1.82 28.54
CA PRO A 158 54.84 -1.80 28.11
C PRO A 158 55.35 -0.35 28.14
N PRO A 159 56.64 -0.09 28.39
CA PRO A 159 57.19 1.25 28.40
C PRO A 159 56.93 1.95 27.05
N PRO A 160 56.82 3.30 27.03
CA PRO A 160 56.38 4.03 25.86
C PRO A 160 57.37 3.87 24.70
N ALA A 161 56.98 3.08 23.70
CA ALA A 161 57.59 3.15 22.39
C ALA A 161 57.15 4.47 21.75
N SER A 162 58.12 5.17 21.17
CA SER A 162 57.94 6.38 20.37
C SER A 162 56.81 6.22 19.35
N PRO A 163 56.03 7.28 19.05
CA PRO A 163 54.84 7.15 18.24
C PRO A 163 55.22 6.84 16.79
N SER A 164 55.07 5.58 16.37
CA SER A 164 55.02 5.25 14.95
C SER A 164 53.71 5.80 14.39
N SER A 165 53.82 6.83 13.56
CA SER A 165 52.71 7.61 12.98
C SER A 165 51.81 6.84 12.00
N ALA A 166 51.92 5.51 11.89
CA ALA A 166 51.40 4.76 10.74
C ALA A 166 50.01 4.13 10.95
N ALA A 167 49.50 4.00 12.17
CA ALA A 167 48.25 3.27 12.43
C ALA A 167 46.96 4.10 12.19
N ASN A 168 47.06 5.43 12.05
CA ASN A 168 45.91 6.34 11.93
C ASN A 168 45.77 7.00 10.55
N ASP A 169 46.61 6.65 9.57
CA ASP A 169 46.65 7.33 8.26
C ASP A 169 45.43 7.07 7.37
N HIS A 170 44.62 6.04 7.66
CA HIS A 170 43.38 5.76 6.92
C HIS A 170 42.24 6.75 7.22
N LEU A 171 42.33 7.53 8.32
CA LEU A 171 41.37 8.59 8.69
C LEU A 171 41.93 10.00 8.41
N ALA A 172 43.13 10.11 7.82
CA ALA A 172 43.85 11.37 7.65
C ALA A 172 43.14 12.45 6.80
N PRO A 173 42.38 12.13 5.74
CA PRO A 173 41.80 13.18 4.88
C PRO A 173 40.75 14.03 5.60
N TYR A 174 39.80 13.38 6.27
CA TYR A 174 38.74 14.08 7.00
C TYR A 174 39.26 14.71 8.30
N ARG A 175 40.21 14.06 8.98
CA ARG A 175 40.80 14.60 10.21
C ARG A 175 41.57 15.90 9.95
N ARG A 176 42.35 15.98 8.87
CA ARG A 176 43.06 17.22 8.50
C ARG A 176 42.10 18.32 8.13
N TRP A 177 41.09 18.03 7.30
CA TRP A 177 40.07 19.02 6.95
C TRP A 177 39.36 19.55 8.20
N PHE A 178 38.98 18.68 9.13
CA PHE A 178 38.29 19.08 10.36
C PHE A 178 39.16 19.95 11.28
N LEU A 179 40.44 19.63 11.44
CA LEU A 179 41.37 20.43 12.25
C LEU A 179 41.71 21.78 11.59
N ASP A 180 41.74 21.84 10.26
CA ASP A 180 42.00 23.09 9.54
C ASP A 180 40.79 24.04 9.57
N HIS A 181 39.56 23.52 9.73
CA HIS A 181 38.32 24.31 9.63
C HIS A 181 37.66 24.60 10.98
N PHE A 182 38.08 23.96 12.07
CA PHE A 182 37.57 24.23 13.42
C PHE A 182 38.69 24.58 14.37
N ALA A 183 38.74 25.86 14.79
CA ALA A 183 39.75 26.36 15.73
C ALA A 183 39.62 25.73 17.14
N HIS A 184 38.42 25.30 17.52
CA HIS A 184 38.11 24.67 18.81
C HIS A 184 37.21 23.44 18.60
N PRO A 185 37.79 22.29 18.18
CA PRO A 185 37.02 21.09 17.82
C PRO A 185 36.38 20.36 19.02
N TYR A 186 36.71 20.77 20.25
CA TYR A 186 36.13 20.22 21.47
C TYR A 186 35.80 21.36 22.42
N LEU A 187 34.68 21.24 23.13
CA LEU A 187 34.28 22.12 24.22
C LEU A 187 35.42 22.14 25.26
N THR A 188 36.05 23.29 25.41
CA THR A 188 37.08 23.46 26.44
C THR A 188 36.38 23.74 27.77
N SER A 189 37.05 23.41 28.89
CA SER A 189 36.53 23.64 30.24
C SER A 189 36.23 25.11 30.56
N ALA A 190 36.57 26.03 29.65
CA ALA A 190 36.31 27.46 29.75
C ALA A 190 34.92 27.88 29.21
N ASP A 191 34.17 26.99 28.55
CA ASP A 191 32.78 27.21 28.09
C ASP A 191 31.72 26.77 29.13
N LYS A 192 32.08 26.76 30.43
CA LYS A 192 31.16 26.46 31.54
C LYS A 192 30.96 27.64 32.46
#